data_AF-A0A1V0Q2C8-F1
#
_entry.id   AF-A0A1V0Q2C8-F1
#
_cell.length_a   1.000
_cell.length_b   1.000
_cell.length_c   1.000
_cell.angle_alpha   90.00
_cell.angle_beta   90.00
_cell.angle_gamma   90.00
#
_symmetry.space_group_name_H-M   'P 1'
#
loop_
_entity.id
_entity.type
_entity.pdbx_description
1 polymer ?
#
loop_
_entity_poly.entity_id
_entity_poly.type
_entity_poly.pdbx_seq_one_letter_code
_entity_poly.pdbx_strand_id
1 'polypeptide(L)'
;MTLSTKAKIALGAVAVVLVAGLYVRWGPSSWDVQITGTTGDGRDVQYRIETVYADTSDTLIFKNADAGFAPPYFKFDSADLQSVANRVTRECPEQAVTVNGYGLRIPFLDMFPNATSIDAPERCLMAPSDQGEGAVTTG
;
A
#
# COMPACT_ATOMS: atom_id res chain seq x y z
N MET A 1 14.32 34.84 30.09
CA MET A 1 13.25 34.16 29.32
C MET A 1 11.93 34.41 30.01
N THR A 2 10.92 34.96 29.33
CA THR A 2 9.62 35.24 29.94
C THR A 2 8.82 33.93 30.12
N LEU A 3 7.92 33.90 31.10
CA LEU A 3 7.04 32.75 31.36
C LEU A 3 6.26 32.33 30.09
N SER A 4 5.86 33.33 29.27
CA SER A 4 5.21 33.12 27.97
C SER A 4 6.09 32.39 26.97
N THR A 5 7.39 32.70 26.90
CA THR A 5 8.33 32.01 26.02
C THR A 5 8.52 30.55 26.44
N LYS A 6 8.67 30.27 27.75
CA LYS A 6 8.79 28.89 28.26
C LYS A 6 7.52 28.07 27.99
N ALA A 7 6.34 28.66 28.18
CA ALA A 7 5.06 28.02 27.90
C ALA A 7 4.89 27.67 26.41
N LYS A 8 5.27 28.59 25.49
CA LYS A 8 5.24 28.34 24.04
C LYS A 8 6.20 27.22 23.63
N ILE A 9 7.40 27.18 24.20
CA ILE A 9 8.38 26.10 23.94
C ILE A 9 7.83 24.76 24.45
N ALA A 10 7.29 24.72 25.67
CA ALA A 10 6.71 23.50 26.22
C ALA A 10 5.51 22.99 25.39
N LEU A 11 4.60 23.89 24.99
CA LEU A 11 3.47 23.54 24.12
C LEU A 11 3.94 23.03 22.75
N GLY A 12 4.96 23.67 22.16
CA GLY A 12 5.57 23.23 20.91
C GLY A 12 6.19 21.83 21.02
N ALA A 13 6.92 21.56 22.11
CA ALA A 13 7.49 20.24 22.38
C ALA A 13 6.39 19.17 22.54
N VAL A 14 5.32 19.46 23.27
CA VAL A 14 4.17 18.55 23.40
C VAL A 14 3.51 18.30 22.05
N ALA A 15 3.30 19.33 21.23
CA ALA A 15 2.73 19.18 19.89
C ALA A 15 3.61 18.29 18.99
N VAL A 16 4.93 18.45 19.03
CA VAL A 16 5.87 17.59 18.28
C VAL A 16 5.80 16.14 18.75
N VAL A 17 5.76 15.89 20.07
CA VAL A 17 5.61 14.53 20.62
C VAL A 17 4.28 13.91 20.20
N LEU A 18 3.19 14.68 20.21
CA LEU A 18 1.89 14.20 19.74
C LEU A 18 1.90 13.85 18.26
N VAL A 19 2.46 14.70 17.40
CA VAL A 19 2.60 14.42 15.95
C VAL A 19 3.47 13.19 15.71
N ALA A 20 4.60 13.07 16.41
CA ALA A 20 5.47 11.90 16.30
C ALA A 20 4.76 10.62 16.78
N GLY A 21 4.01 10.67 17.88
CA GLY A 21 3.22 9.54 18.38
C GLY A 21 2.13 9.11 17.39
N LEU A 22 1.44 10.07 16.77
CA LEU A 22 0.46 9.82 15.72
C LEU A 22 1.11 9.18 14.48
N TYR A 23 2.29 9.67 14.07
CA TYR A 23 3.04 9.12 12.95
C TYR A 23 3.53 7.69 13.22
N VAL A 24 4.05 7.39 14.42
CA VAL A 24 4.45 6.02 14.76
C VAL A 24 3.23 5.09 14.81
N ARG A 25 2.08 5.59 15.26
CA ARG A 25 0.88 4.76 15.46
C ARG A 25 0.09 4.53 14.17
N TRP A 26 0.10 5.48 13.23
CA TRP A 26 -0.76 5.50 12.04
C TRP A 26 -0.03 5.89 10.74
N GLY A 27 1.30 5.98 10.79
CA GLY A 27 2.13 6.28 9.63
C GLY A 27 2.16 5.13 8.62
N PRO A 28 3.06 5.24 7.63
CA PRO A 28 3.23 4.21 6.62
C PRO A 28 3.58 2.86 7.24
N SER A 29 3.00 1.81 6.70
CA SER A 29 3.23 0.42 7.12
C SER A 29 3.47 -0.46 5.91
N SER A 30 4.23 -1.53 6.14
CA SER A 30 4.49 -2.60 5.19
C SER A 30 3.84 -3.89 5.70
N TRP A 31 3.23 -4.63 4.81
CA TRP A 31 2.61 -5.92 5.11
C TRP A 31 3.12 -6.97 4.14
N ASP A 32 3.62 -8.09 4.68
CA ASP A 32 3.99 -9.25 3.89
C ASP A 32 2.77 -10.13 3.67
N VAL A 33 2.29 -10.13 2.43
CA VAL A 33 1.01 -10.73 2.05
C VAL A 33 1.12 -11.43 0.70
N GLN A 34 0.25 -12.40 0.47
CA GLN A 34 0.02 -12.99 -0.83
C GLN A 34 -1.17 -12.28 -1.48
N ILE A 35 -1.02 -11.81 -2.72
CA ILE A 35 -2.13 -11.20 -3.46
C ILE A 35 -2.97 -12.32 -4.07
N THR A 36 -4.25 -12.37 -3.69
CA THR A 36 -5.18 -13.40 -4.13
C THR A 36 -6.13 -12.92 -5.23
N GLY A 37 -6.25 -11.61 -5.42
CA GLY A 37 -7.08 -11.06 -6.47
C GLY A 37 -7.15 -9.54 -6.49
N THR A 38 -7.75 -9.02 -7.55
CA THR A 38 -7.99 -7.60 -7.74
C THR A 38 -9.38 -7.38 -8.32
N THR A 39 -10.08 -6.34 -7.87
CA THR A 39 -11.35 -5.90 -8.45
C THR A 39 -11.45 -4.38 -8.45
N GLY A 40 -12.40 -3.81 -9.19
CA GLY A 40 -12.59 -2.37 -9.31
C GLY A 40 -12.15 -1.79 -10.65
N ASP A 41 -12.80 -0.69 -11.04
CA ASP A 41 -12.61 0.02 -12.30
C ASP A 41 -12.28 1.52 -12.09
N GLY A 42 -12.18 1.95 -10.83
CA GLY A 42 -11.92 3.33 -10.43
C GLY A 42 -13.07 4.30 -10.67
N ARG A 43 -14.16 3.87 -11.32
CA ARG A 43 -15.30 4.71 -11.68
C ARG A 43 -16.49 4.44 -10.77
N ASP A 44 -17.00 3.21 -10.84
CA ASP A 44 -18.13 2.75 -10.05
C ASP A 44 -17.65 1.95 -8.82
N VAL A 45 -16.51 1.27 -8.96
CA VAL A 45 -15.92 0.43 -7.91
C VAL A 45 -14.47 0.84 -7.69
N GLN A 46 -14.15 1.21 -6.45
CA GLN A 46 -12.78 1.51 -6.01
C GLN A 46 -11.83 0.35 -6.33
N TYR A 47 -10.58 0.66 -6.66
CA TYR A 47 -9.56 -0.37 -6.88
C TYR A 47 -9.31 -1.12 -5.59
N ARG A 48 -9.59 -2.42 -5.61
CA ARG A 48 -9.51 -3.30 -4.47
C ARG A 48 -8.45 -4.36 -4.75
N ILE A 49 -7.52 -4.51 -3.81
CA ILE A 49 -6.49 -5.55 -3.80
C ILE A 49 -6.81 -6.48 -2.63
N GLU A 50 -7.04 -7.75 -2.95
CA GLU A 50 -7.36 -8.80 -2.00
C GLU A 50 -6.09 -9.55 -1.66
N THR A 51 -5.81 -9.67 -0.36
CA THR A 51 -4.58 -10.28 0.11
C THR A 51 -4.81 -11.16 1.33
N VAL A 52 -3.89 -12.09 1.55
CA VAL A 52 -3.83 -12.95 2.72
C VAL A 52 -2.45 -12.79 3.36
N TYR A 53 -2.42 -12.60 4.68
CA TYR A 53 -1.18 -12.51 5.44
C TYR A 53 -0.35 -13.77 5.27
N ALA A 54 0.94 -13.59 4.99
CA ALA A 54 1.86 -14.70 4.72
C ALA A 54 2.07 -15.61 5.95
N ASP A 55 1.84 -15.10 7.16
CA ASP A 55 2.09 -15.80 8.43
C ASP A 55 0.83 -16.38 9.09
N THR A 56 -0.33 -15.76 8.90
CA THR A 56 -1.51 -15.98 9.75
C THR A 56 -2.77 -16.40 8.99
N SER A 57 -2.74 -16.48 7.65
CA SER A 57 -3.91 -16.75 6.80
C SER A 57 -5.08 -15.75 6.96
N ASP A 58 -4.88 -14.69 7.73
CA ASP A 58 -5.84 -13.61 7.89
C ASP A 58 -5.94 -12.80 6.59
N THR A 59 -7.13 -12.30 6.26
CA THR A 59 -7.32 -11.50 5.05
C THR A 59 -7.07 -10.03 5.31
N LEU A 60 -6.33 -9.38 4.41
CA LEU A 60 -6.18 -7.92 4.37
C LEU A 60 -6.65 -7.41 3.00
N ILE A 61 -7.50 -6.38 3.03
CA ILE A 61 -8.07 -5.80 1.82
C ILE A 61 -7.62 -4.36 1.75
N PHE A 62 -6.98 -3.99 0.65
CA PHE A 62 -6.68 -2.60 0.32
C PHE A 62 -7.75 -2.05 -0.61
N LYS A 63 -8.20 -0.82 -0.37
CA LYS A 63 -9.10 -0.10 -1.27
C LYS A 63 -8.48 1.25 -1.57
N ASN A 64 -8.06 1.42 -2.81
CA ASN A 64 -7.54 2.65 -3.36
C ASN A 64 -8.62 3.36 -4.19
N ALA A 65 -8.63 4.68 -4.14
CA ALA A 65 -9.48 5.50 -4.98
C ALA A 65 -8.60 6.51 -5.73
N ASP A 66 -8.80 6.64 -7.04
CA ASP A 66 -8.19 7.74 -7.78
C ASP A 66 -8.85 9.04 -7.33
N ALA A 67 -8.04 10.06 -7.03
CA ALA A 67 -8.59 11.38 -6.76
C ALA A 67 -9.30 11.88 -8.01
N GLY A 68 -10.58 12.24 -7.85
CA GLY A 68 -11.39 12.80 -8.92
C GLY A 68 -10.95 14.21 -9.34
N PHE A 69 -11.89 15.16 -9.33
CA PHE A 69 -11.79 16.46 -10.02
C PHE A 69 -10.84 17.52 -9.38
N ALA A 70 -9.70 17.19 -8.76
CA ALA A 70 -8.71 18.22 -8.38
C ALA A 70 -7.32 17.67 -8.01
N PRO A 71 -6.23 18.44 -8.22
CA PRO A 71 -5.70 19.05 -9.46
C PRO A 71 -5.04 18.00 -10.41
N PRO A 72 -4.74 18.33 -11.69
CA PRO A 72 -4.32 17.37 -12.74
C PRO A 72 -3.00 16.60 -12.50
N TYR A 73 -2.37 16.78 -11.34
CA TYR A 73 -1.12 16.15 -10.93
C TYR A 73 -1.30 15.02 -9.91
N PHE A 74 -2.52 14.79 -9.41
CA PHE A 74 -2.84 13.69 -8.51
C PHE A 74 -3.59 12.57 -9.23
N LYS A 75 -3.11 12.19 -10.42
CA LYS A 75 -3.47 10.89 -10.99
C LYS A 75 -2.76 9.84 -10.15
N PHE A 76 -3.36 9.47 -9.03
CA PHE A 76 -2.78 8.49 -8.13
C PHE A 76 -2.64 7.18 -8.88
N ASP A 77 -1.49 6.54 -8.75
CA ASP A 77 -1.08 5.35 -9.48
C ASP A 77 -1.92 4.10 -9.11
N SER A 78 -3.20 4.24 -8.70
CA SER A 78 -4.04 3.12 -8.23
C SER A 78 -4.35 2.16 -9.36
N ALA A 79 -4.62 2.66 -10.58
CA ALA A 79 -4.84 1.83 -11.76
C ALA A 79 -3.58 1.02 -12.11
N ASP A 80 -2.41 1.67 -12.06
CA ASP A 80 -1.13 1.04 -12.32
C ASP A 80 -0.78 0.02 -11.21
N LEU A 81 -1.04 0.36 -9.96
CA LEU A 81 -0.87 -0.52 -8.80
C LEU A 81 -1.79 -1.75 -8.89
N GLN A 82 -3.03 -1.56 -9.34
CA GLN A 82 -3.96 -2.66 -9.60
C GLN A 82 -3.43 -3.55 -10.74
N SER A 83 -2.86 -2.96 -11.81
CA SER A 83 -2.23 -3.71 -12.90
C SER A 83 -1.06 -4.56 -12.41
N VAL A 84 -0.21 -4.01 -11.54
CA VAL A 84 0.89 -4.74 -10.88
C VAL A 84 0.35 -5.87 -10.02
N ALA A 85 -0.65 -5.63 -9.18
CA ALA A 85 -1.28 -6.65 -8.34
C ALA A 85 -1.89 -7.79 -9.18
N ASN A 86 -2.54 -7.46 -10.30
CA ASN A 86 -3.12 -8.43 -11.22
C ASN A 86 -2.04 -9.28 -11.90
N ARG A 87 -0.92 -8.67 -12.29
CA ARG A 87 0.25 -9.41 -12.81
C ARG A 87 0.81 -10.37 -11.78
N VAL A 88 1.06 -9.93 -10.55
CA VAL A 88 1.56 -10.78 -9.46
C VAL A 88 0.62 -11.98 -9.25
N THR A 89 -0.69 -11.77 -9.26
CA THR A 89 -1.69 -12.85 -9.11
C THR A 89 -1.62 -13.87 -10.24
N ARG A 90 -1.26 -13.46 -11.47
CA ARG A 90 -1.20 -14.34 -12.65
C ARG A 90 0.13 -15.08 -12.75
N GLU A 91 1.24 -14.36 -12.59
CA GLU A 91 2.59 -14.88 -12.84
C GLU A 91 3.19 -15.54 -11.60
N CYS A 92 2.80 -15.10 -10.40
CA CYS A 92 3.35 -15.55 -9.14
C CYS A 92 2.28 -15.72 -8.05
N PRO A 93 1.22 -16.52 -8.27
CA PRO A 93 0.08 -16.61 -7.35
C PRO A 93 0.46 -17.04 -5.93
N GLU A 94 1.49 -17.87 -5.75
CA GLU A 94 1.93 -18.38 -4.44
C GLU A 94 3.01 -17.52 -3.76
N GLN A 95 3.47 -16.45 -4.40
CA GLN A 95 4.57 -15.65 -3.89
C GLN A 95 4.07 -14.61 -2.88
N ALA A 96 4.67 -14.61 -1.68
CA ALA A 96 4.52 -13.51 -0.75
C ALA A 96 5.23 -12.26 -1.32
N VAL A 97 4.54 -11.12 -1.22
CA VAL A 97 5.01 -9.80 -1.65
C VAL A 97 4.83 -8.82 -0.50
N THR A 98 5.60 -7.74 -0.51
CA THR A 98 5.46 -6.68 0.49
C THR A 98 4.58 -5.58 -0.11
N VAL A 99 3.43 -5.35 0.50
CA VAL A 99 2.55 -4.23 0.15
C VAL A 99 2.84 -3.10 1.12
N ASN A 100 3.26 -1.95 0.60
CA ASN A 100 3.41 -0.74 1.39
C ASN A 100 2.15 0.10 1.30
N GLY A 101 1.79 0.80 2.36
CA GLY A 101 0.62 1.65 2.36
C GLY A 101 0.42 2.42 3.64
N TYR A 102 -0.77 2.99 3.79
CA TYR A 102 -1.16 3.73 4.98
C TYR A 102 -2.64 3.52 5.30
N GLY A 103 -2.99 3.87 6.54
CA GLY A 103 -4.34 3.77 7.05
C GLY A 103 -4.60 2.48 7.84
N LEU A 104 -5.80 2.40 8.41
CA LEU A 104 -6.21 1.31 9.28
C LEU A 104 -7.42 0.59 8.70
N ARG A 105 -7.44 -0.73 8.89
CA ARG A 105 -8.66 -1.52 8.71
C ARG A 105 -9.58 -1.28 9.91
N ILE A 106 -10.68 -0.56 9.70
CA ILE A 106 -11.72 -0.35 10.71
C ILE A 106 -13.07 -0.86 10.17
N PRO A 107 -13.47 -2.11 10.48
CA PRO A 107 -14.67 -2.75 9.95
C PRO A 107 -15.95 -1.95 10.12
N PHE A 108 -16.16 -1.34 11.30
CA PHE A 108 -17.41 -0.65 11.60
C PHE A 108 -17.56 0.72 10.89
N LEU A 109 -16.47 1.30 10.38
CA LEU A 109 -16.49 2.55 9.63
C LEU A 109 -16.33 2.34 8.12
N ASP A 110 -16.38 1.10 7.65
CA ASP A 110 -16.04 0.73 6.26
C ASP A 110 -14.67 1.29 5.80
N MET A 111 -13.72 1.44 6.72
CA MET A 111 -12.39 1.96 6.40
C MET A 111 -11.44 0.81 6.10
N PHE A 112 -10.69 0.99 5.02
CA PHE A 112 -9.67 0.06 4.53
C PHE A 112 -8.36 0.84 4.33
N PRO A 113 -7.20 0.19 4.52
CA PRO A 113 -5.92 0.79 4.18
C PRO A 113 -5.82 1.05 2.66
N ASN A 114 -5.00 2.04 2.30
CA ASN A 114 -4.61 2.32 0.93
C ASN A 114 -3.23 1.73 0.68
N ALA A 115 -3.03 1.05 -0.43
CA ALA A 115 -1.72 0.60 -0.87
C ALA A 115 -1.02 1.73 -1.66
N THR A 116 0.29 1.85 -1.53
CA THR A 116 1.10 2.86 -2.24
C THR A 116 2.13 2.23 -3.15
N SER A 117 2.64 1.04 -2.80
CA SER A 117 3.52 0.26 -3.67
C SER A 117 3.42 -1.23 -3.36
N ILE A 118 3.80 -2.06 -4.33
CA ILE A 118 3.90 -3.51 -4.20
C ILE A 118 5.32 -3.90 -4.59
N ASP A 119 6.07 -4.41 -3.63
CA ASP A 119 7.40 -4.94 -3.85
C ASP A 119 7.28 -6.46 -4.00
N ALA A 120 7.51 -6.92 -5.23
CA ALA A 120 7.48 -8.34 -5.60
C ALA A 120 8.81 -8.76 -6.22
N PRO A 121 9.16 -10.05 -6.23
CA PRO A 121 10.35 -10.52 -6.93
C PRO A 121 10.33 -10.12 -8.40
N GLU A 122 11.50 -9.82 -8.97
CA GLU A 122 11.64 -9.26 -10.31
C GLU A 122 10.91 -10.08 -11.39
N ARG A 123 11.02 -11.42 -11.32
CA ARG A 123 10.30 -12.36 -12.20
C ARG A 123 8.78 -12.17 -12.22
N CYS A 124 8.19 -11.67 -11.14
CA CYS A 124 6.75 -11.44 -11.02
C CYS A 124 6.32 -10.09 -11.63
N LEU A 125 7.28 -9.20 -11.88
CA LEU A 125 7.07 -7.87 -12.43
C LEU A 125 7.51 -7.77 -13.91
N MET A 126 8.44 -8.62 -14.34
CA MET A 126 8.93 -8.70 -15.71
C MET A 126 7.80 -8.93 -16.74
N ALA A 127 8.03 -8.47 -17.97
CA ALA A 127 7.15 -8.84 -19.08
C ALA A 127 7.31 -10.33 -19.40
N PRO A 128 6.24 -11.02 -19.84
CA PRO A 128 6.35 -12.43 -20.22
C PRO A 128 7.41 -12.72 -21.30
N SER A 129 7.71 -11.74 -22.17
CA SER A 129 8.77 -11.83 -23.18
C SER A 129 10.17 -11.97 -22.57
N ASP A 130 10.38 -11.35 -21.41
CA ASP A 130 11.70 -11.17 -20.81
C ASP A 130 12.04 -12.35 -19.88
N GLN A 131 11.04 -13.15 -19.50
CA GLN A 131 11.24 -14.34 -18.67
C GLN A 131 11.93 -15.50 -19.42
N GLY A 132 11.90 -15.50 -20.75
CA GLY A 132 12.49 -16.56 -21.59
C GLY A 132 14.01 -16.48 -21.77
N GLU A 133 14.63 -15.32 -21.52
CA GLU A 133 16.07 -15.12 -21.76
C GLU A 133 16.95 -15.63 -20.59
N GLY A 134 16.40 -15.74 -19.38
CA GLY A 134 17.10 -16.21 -18.18
C GLY A 134 17.11 -17.72 -17.96
N ALA A 135 16.27 -18.49 -18.68
CA ALA A 135 16.13 -19.94 -18.47
C ALA A 135 17.16 -20.80 -19.22
N VAL A 136 18.03 -20.21 -20.05
CA VAL A 136 18.95 -20.93 -20.94
C VAL A 136 20.35 -21.14 -20.36
N THR A 137 20.71 -20.53 -19.22
CA THR A 137 22.09 -20.56 -18.68
C THR A 137 22.30 -21.47 -17.48
N THR A 138 21.60 -22.61 -17.42
CA THR A 138 22.01 -23.71 -16.51
C THR A 138 21.73 -25.07 -17.15
N GLY A 139 22.64 -25.44 -18.05
CA GLY A 139 22.76 -26.79 -18.61
C GLY A 139 24.22 -27.21 -18.59
#